data_AF-A0A419VYJ4-F1
#
_entry.id   AF-A0A419VYJ4-F1
#
_cell.length_a   1.000
_cell.length_b   1.000
_cell.length_c   1.000
_cell.angle_alpha   90.00
_cell.angle_beta   90.00
_cell.angle_gamma   90.00
#
_symmetry.space_group_name_H-M   'P 1'
#
loop_
_entity.id
_entity.type
_entity.pdbx_description
1 polymer ?
#
loop_
_entity_poly.entity_id
_entity_poly.type
_entity_poly.pdbx_seq_one_letter_code
_entity_poly.pdbx_strand_id
1 'polypeptide(L)'
;MTDGGLPLETLDLFLLGIFAVVSLGLLVPVHYSPSARLERLERDYGLDRWSVWICCVVIVFAMTAVVAGGQPSEGVNRFRTRRIAGAAAPVLTTGVLMVGRAIASIRTARRLGDLERTRIGELLPTTASGTADNREHEQSEADGRSQLVALEGTAVSTDGTVEAPFTGTEALVFESTVFEPKDDYGDPAADAVDEDDWRAAGLFAEHVPFAIDDGTGRVRVEPADATFELRRVETIEVAGDEQAPERIESLFLETQALNGTTRSRRYEEDALVPGAQVAVVGHLEDGVVSSSAGSSSRWRSAPFLVGTPSLPALEDEYRYRVGGGVLGLCMSAVGLLMLLYGFKIL
;
A
#
# COMPACT_ATOMS: atom_id res chain seq x y z
N MET A 1 25.28 -41.40 -38.49
CA MET A 1 25.09 -40.30 -37.52
C MET A 1 24.17 -39.31 -38.19
N THR A 2 22.87 -39.42 -37.93
CA THR A 2 21.83 -38.56 -38.49
C THR A 2 21.60 -37.42 -37.51
N ASP A 3 21.98 -36.20 -37.91
CA ASP A 3 21.66 -34.97 -37.19
C ASP A 3 20.14 -34.75 -37.21
N GLY A 4 19.50 -35.17 -36.12
CA GLY A 4 18.08 -35.00 -35.86
C GLY A 4 17.78 -33.63 -35.25
N GLY A 5 18.30 -32.56 -35.86
CA GLY A 5 17.89 -31.19 -35.51
C GLY A 5 16.52 -30.91 -36.13
N LEU A 6 15.51 -30.62 -35.31
CA LEU A 6 14.23 -30.12 -35.81
C LEU A 6 14.49 -28.79 -36.56
N PRO A 7 13.97 -28.61 -37.78
CA PRO A 7 14.18 -27.37 -38.52
C PRO A 7 13.62 -26.19 -37.73
N LEU A 8 14.32 -25.05 -37.75
CA LEU A 8 13.96 -23.81 -37.03
C LEU A 8 12.49 -23.38 -37.24
N GLU A 9 11.94 -23.66 -38.42
CA GLU A 9 10.52 -23.43 -38.74
C GLU A 9 9.54 -24.20 -37.82
N THR A 10 9.95 -25.36 -37.32
CA THR A 10 9.14 -26.18 -36.39
C THR A 10 9.12 -25.58 -34.98
N LEU A 11 10.18 -24.87 -34.58
CA LEU A 11 10.27 -24.24 -33.25
C LEU A 11 9.41 -22.97 -33.20
N ASP A 12 9.41 -22.20 -34.29
CA ASP A 12 8.52 -21.04 -34.43
C ASP A 12 7.06 -21.47 -34.46
N LEU A 13 6.72 -22.54 -35.19
CA LEU A 13 5.37 -23.10 -35.17
C LEU A 13 4.97 -23.68 -33.80
N PHE A 14 5.92 -24.23 -33.04
CA PHE A 14 5.66 -24.74 -31.69
C PHE A 14 5.43 -23.60 -30.68
N LEU A 15 6.23 -22.53 -30.75
CA LEU A 15 6.03 -21.33 -29.94
C LEU A 15 4.75 -20.58 -30.32
N LEU A 16 4.43 -20.49 -31.62
CA LEU A 16 3.16 -19.97 -32.11
C LEU A 16 1.99 -20.85 -31.64
N GLY A 17 2.18 -22.17 -31.59
CA GLY A 17 1.22 -23.13 -31.04
C GLY A 17 1.00 -22.97 -29.54
N ILE A 18 2.07 -22.78 -28.75
CA ILE A 18 1.95 -22.47 -27.31
C ILE A 18 1.27 -21.11 -27.12
N PHE A 19 1.66 -20.09 -27.89
CA PHE A 19 1.04 -18.78 -27.84
C PHE A 19 -0.45 -18.84 -28.21
N ALA A 20 -0.82 -19.64 -29.22
CA ALA A 20 -2.19 -19.87 -29.62
C ALA A 20 -2.96 -20.66 -28.56
N VAL A 21 -2.40 -21.70 -27.95
CA VAL A 21 -3.05 -22.49 -26.89
C VAL A 21 -3.22 -21.68 -25.61
N VAL A 22 -2.24 -20.85 -25.25
CA VAL A 22 -2.33 -19.95 -24.11
C VAL A 22 -3.32 -18.83 -24.40
N SER A 23 -3.28 -18.21 -25.58
CA SER A 23 -4.24 -17.17 -25.99
C SER A 23 -5.66 -17.72 -26.10
N LEU A 24 -5.84 -18.92 -26.66
CA LEU A 24 -7.14 -19.60 -26.78
C LEU A 24 -7.62 -20.06 -25.41
N GLY A 25 -6.75 -20.60 -24.54
CA GLY A 25 -7.06 -20.92 -23.15
C GLY A 25 -7.42 -19.70 -22.30
N LEU A 26 -6.91 -18.52 -22.65
CA LEU A 26 -7.22 -17.22 -22.03
C LEU A 26 -8.45 -16.53 -22.66
N LEU A 27 -8.78 -16.82 -23.93
CA LEU A 27 -9.97 -16.31 -24.64
C LEU A 27 -11.22 -17.17 -24.42
N VAL A 28 -11.08 -18.49 -24.22
CA VAL A 28 -12.20 -19.40 -23.94
C VAL A 28 -13.01 -19.00 -22.69
N PRO A 29 -12.45 -18.49 -21.58
CA PRO A 29 -13.25 -17.98 -20.45
C PRO A 29 -13.84 -16.57 -20.67
N VAL A 30 -13.56 -15.91 -21.81
CA VAL A 30 -14.17 -14.60 -22.16
C VAL A 30 -15.52 -14.78 -22.86
N HIS A 31 -15.76 -15.92 -23.52
CA HIS A 31 -17.02 -16.19 -24.23
C HIS A 31 -17.81 -17.42 -23.75
N TYR A 32 -17.27 -18.22 -22.82
CA TYR A 32 -18.01 -19.29 -22.16
C TYR A 32 -18.05 -19.05 -20.65
N SER A 33 -19.27 -19.06 -20.11
CA SER A 33 -19.70 -19.17 -18.70
C SER A 33 -18.62 -18.96 -17.62
N PRO A 34 -18.83 -18.06 -16.64
CA PRO A 34 -17.85 -17.79 -15.58
C PRO A 34 -17.56 -19.11 -14.85
N SER A 35 -16.31 -19.55 -14.92
CA SER A 35 -15.88 -20.70 -14.14
C SER A 35 -15.78 -20.27 -12.67
N ALA A 36 -16.36 -21.06 -11.76
CA ALA A 36 -16.36 -20.87 -10.31
C ALA A 36 -14.95 -20.82 -9.65
N ARG A 37 -13.88 -20.77 -10.45
CA ARG A 37 -12.49 -20.57 -10.05
C ARG A 37 -12.06 -19.10 -10.18
N LEU A 38 -12.57 -18.35 -11.16
CA LEU A 38 -12.25 -16.93 -11.31
C LEU A 38 -12.99 -16.08 -10.27
N GLU A 39 -14.28 -16.35 -10.04
CA GLU A 39 -15.01 -15.75 -8.91
C GLU A 39 -14.36 -16.07 -7.56
N ARG A 40 -13.68 -17.22 -7.45
CA ARG A 40 -12.91 -17.57 -6.26
C ARG A 40 -11.60 -16.78 -6.17
N LEU A 41 -10.92 -16.54 -7.27
CA LEU A 41 -9.71 -15.70 -7.27
C LEU A 41 -10.03 -14.21 -7.01
N GLU A 42 -11.15 -13.72 -7.52
CA GLU A 42 -11.62 -12.36 -7.28
C GLU A 42 -12.10 -12.18 -5.84
N ARG A 43 -12.86 -13.15 -5.32
CA ARG A 43 -13.34 -13.16 -3.92
C ARG A 43 -12.23 -13.41 -2.90
N ASP A 44 -11.30 -14.32 -3.16
CA ASP A 44 -10.30 -14.75 -2.17
C ASP A 44 -9.01 -13.90 -2.20
N TYR A 45 -8.79 -13.07 -3.23
CA TYR A 45 -7.54 -12.31 -3.39
C TYR A 45 -7.73 -10.82 -3.71
N GLY A 46 -8.97 -10.35 -3.94
CA GLY A 46 -9.24 -8.97 -4.34
C GLY A 46 -8.54 -8.57 -5.66
N LEU A 47 -8.04 -9.56 -6.40
CA LEU A 47 -7.43 -9.34 -7.70
C LEU A 47 -8.56 -9.20 -8.70
N ASP A 48 -8.72 -8.00 -9.23
CA ASP A 48 -9.61 -7.81 -10.36
C ASP A 48 -9.14 -8.70 -11.53
N ARG A 49 -10.08 -8.99 -12.43
CA ARG A 49 -9.86 -9.84 -13.60
C ARG A 49 -8.67 -9.37 -14.44
N TRP A 50 -8.35 -8.08 -14.40
CA TRP A 50 -7.25 -7.46 -15.13
C TRP A 50 -5.88 -7.79 -14.54
N SER A 51 -5.75 -7.78 -13.22
CA SER A 51 -4.52 -8.08 -12.51
C SER A 51 -4.02 -9.50 -12.78
N VAL A 52 -4.94 -10.48 -12.76
CA VAL A 52 -4.62 -11.88 -13.08
C VAL A 52 -4.15 -12.02 -14.53
N TRP A 53 -4.80 -11.31 -15.45
CA TRP A 53 -4.47 -11.35 -16.86
C TRP A 53 -3.07 -10.77 -17.14
N ILE A 54 -2.75 -9.63 -16.52
CA ILE A 54 -1.42 -8.99 -16.63
C ILE A 54 -0.33 -9.94 -16.14
N CYS A 55 -0.49 -10.56 -14.97
CA CYS A 55 0.50 -11.52 -14.45
C CYS A 55 0.73 -12.70 -15.42
N CYS A 56 -0.33 -13.26 -16.01
CA CYS A 56 -0.22 -14.32 -17.00
C CYS A 56 0.57 -13.87 -18.24
N VAL A 57 0.30 -12.68 -18.76
CA VAL A 57 1.02 -12.13 -19.93
C VAL A 57 2.51 -11.95 -19.62
N VAL A 58 2.86 -11.40 -18.46
CA VAL A 58 4.25 -11.19 -18.05
C VAL A 58 5.02 -12.51 -17.93
N ILE A 59 4.41 -13.53 -17.33
CA ILE A 59 5.03 -14.86 -17.19
C ILE A 59 5.28 -15.49 -18.56
N VAL A 60 4.30 -15.43 -19.45
CA VAL A 60 4.42 -15.98 -20.82
C VAL A 60 5.53 -15.26 -21.57
N PHE A 61 5.58 -13.93 -21.51
CA PHE A 61 6.60 -13.14 -22.19
C PHE A 61 8.01 -13.44 -21.67
N ALA A 62 8.17 -13.59 -20.36
CA ALA A 62 9.43 -13.98 -19.73
C ALA A 62 9.88 -15.38 -20.18
N MET A 63 8.97 -16.36 -20.25
CA MET A 63 9.29 -17.70 -20.76
C MET A 63 9.69 -17.67 -22.24
N THR A 64 8.99 -16.92 -23.08
CA THR A 64 9.33 -16.78 -24.50
C THR A 64 10.72 -16.16 -24.69
N ALA A 65 11.07 -15.14 -23.90
CA ALA A 65 12.40 -14.52 -23.96
C ALA A 65 13.53 -15.47 -23.55
N VAL A 66 13.31 -16.33 -22.55
CA VAL A 66 14.29 -17.36 -22.13
C VAL A 66 14.47 -18.42 -23.21
N VAL A 67 13.38 -18.89 -23.83
CA VAL A 67 13.45 -19.89 -24.91
C VAL A 67 14.14 -19.31 -26.14
N ALA A 68 13.82 -18.07 -26.53
CA ALA A 68 14.43 -17.40 -27.67
C ALA A 68 15.92 -17.08 -27.46
N GLY A 69 16.34 -16.81 -26.21
CA GLY A 69 17.74 -16.56 -25.86
C GLY A 69 18.63 -17.81 -25.78
N GLY A 70 18.04 -19.02 -25.83
CA GLY A 70 18.71 -20.28 -25.53
C GLY A 70 19.39 -21.01 -26.72
N GLN A 71 19.31 -20.51 -27.95
CA GLN A 71 19.90 -21.20 -29.11
C GLN A 71 21.13 -20.44 -29.64
N PRO A 72 22.35 -20.87 -29.33
CA PRO A 72 23.54 -20.35 -29.98
C PRO A 72 23.58 -20.87 -31.42
N SER A 73 23.27 -20.02 -32.39
CA SER A 73 23.59 -20.31 -33.78
C SER A 73 25.11 -20.52 -33.90
N GLU A 74 25.55 -21.68 -34.40
CA GLU A 74 26.95 -22.12 -34.45
C GLU A 74 27.93 -21.20 -35.23
N GLY A 75 27.47 -20.10 -35.82
CA GLY A 75 28.30 -19.14 -36.55
C GLY A 75 28.57 -17.79 -35.86
N VAL A 76 27.96 -17.49 -34.71
CA VAL A 76 28.00 -16.12 -34.14
C VAL A 76 28.96 -16.00 -32.95
N ASN A 77 30.09 -15.39 -33.24
CA ASN A 77 31.11 -14.79 -32.37
C ASN A 77 30.86 -14.87 -30.83
N ARG A 78 31.50 -15.86 -30.17
CA ARG A 78 31.43 -16.14 -28.70
C ARG A 78 31.70 -14.93 -27.80
N PHE A 79 32.29 -13.85 -28.31
CA PHE A 79 32.58 -12.64 -27.54
C PHE A 79 31.35 -11.76 -27.24
N ARG A 80 30.29 -11.79 -28.07
CA ARG A 80 29.07 -10.98 -27.81
C ARG A 80 28.13 -11.63 -26.81
N THR A 81 28.04 -12.97 -26.79
CA THR A 81 27.11 -13.71 -25.91
C THR A 81 27.49 -13.58 -24.43
N ARG A 82 28.79 -13.51 -24.09
CA ARG A 82 29.24 -13.28 -22.70
C ARG A 82 28.89 -11.90 -22.14
N ARG A 83 28.90 -10.84 -22.97
CA ARG A 83 28.48 -9.50 -22.50
C ARG A 83 26.97 -9.41 -22.24
N ILE A 84 26.16 -10.12 -23.03
CA ILE A 84 24.70 -10.11 -22.86
C ILE A 84 24.28 -10.93 -21.64
N ALA A 85 24.90 -12.10 -21.42
CA ALA A 85 24.65 -12.91 -20.22
C ALA A 85 25.02 -12.15 -18.92
N GLY A 86 26.10 -11.36 -18.94
CA GLY A 86 26.49 -10.52 -17.80
C GLY A 86 25.53 -9.35 -17.51
N ALA A 87 24.87 -8.81 -18.53
CA ALA A 87 23.91 -7.71 -18.38
C ALA A 87 22.49 -8.18 -18.02
N ALA A 88 22.09 -9.40 -18.44
CA ALA A 88 20.76 -9.95 -18.15
C ALA A 88 20.63 -10.52 -16.71
N ALA A 89 21.72 -11.03 -16.13
CA ALA A 89 21.73 -11.59 -14.78
C ALA A 89 21.27 -10.63 -13.66
N PRO A 90 21.70 -9.35 -13.60
CA PRO A 90 21.21 -8.42 -12.58
C PRO A 90 19.73 -8.06 -12.76
N VAL A 91 19.24 -7.97 -14.00
CA VAL A 91 17.82 -7.67 -14.29
C VAL A 91 16.93 -8.84 -13.84
N LEU A 92 17.31 -10.08 -14.13
CA LEU A 92 16.59 -11.27 -13.67
C LEU A 92 16.61 -11.40 -12.15
N THR A 93 17.76 -11.17 -11.51
CA THR A 93 17.88 -11.19 -10.05
C THR A 93 16.98 -10.13 -9.39
N THR A 94 16.94 -8.92 -9.95
CA THR A 94 16.07 -7.82 -9.46
C THR A 94 14.60 -8.15 -9.67
N GLY A 95 14.22 -8.70 -10.83
CA GLY A 95 12.87 -9.15 -11.11
C GLY A 95 12.41 -10.25 -10.17
N VAL A 96 13.25 -11.25 -9.89
CA VAL A 96 12.95 -12.33 -8.94
C VAL A 96 12.79 -11.81 -7.51
N LEU A 97 13.63 -10.87 -7.07
CA LEU A 97 13.48 -10.20 -5.76
C LEU A 97 12.18 -9.40 -5.66
N MET A 98 11.80 -8.68 -6.72
CA MET A 98 10.55 -7.94 -6.78
C MET A 98 9.33 -8.86 -6.75
N VAL A 99 9.35 -9.96 -7.51
CA VAL A 99 8.29 -10.99 -7.47
C VAL A 99 8.24 -11.66 -6.09
N GLY A 100 9.38 -11.93 -5.46
CA GLY A 100 9.44 -12.44 -4.09
C GLY A 100 8.79 -11.50 -3.07
N ARG A 101 9.02 -10.19 -3.19
CA ARG A 101 8.37 -9.15 -2.38
C ARG A 101 6.86 -9.04 -2.66
N ALA A 102 6.46 -9.13 -3.92
CA ALA A 102 5.05 -9.17 -4.32
C ALA A 102 4.32 -10.37 -3.72
N ILE A 103 4.92 -11.57 -3.79
CA ILE A 103 4.37 -12.79 -3.19
C ILE A 103 4.30 -12.69 -1.66
N ALA A 104 5.31 -12.06 -1.03
CA ALA A 104 5.28 -11.80 0.41
C ALA A 104 4.13 -10.86 0.79
N SER A 105 3.93 -9.78 0.02
CA SER A 105 2.80 -8.85 0.18
C SER A 105 1.44 -9.55 0.01
N ILE A 106 1.26 -10.40 -1.01
CA ILE A 106 0.04 -11.20 -1.22
C ILE A 106 -0.21 -12.18 -0.05
N ARG A 107 0.84 -12.77 0.52
CA ARG A 107 0.71 -13.61 1.73
C ARG A 107 0.28 -12.79 2.95
N THR A 108 0.76 -11.55 3.09
CA THR A 108 0.28 -10.62 4.11
C THR A 108 -1.20 -10.29 3.89
N ALA A 109 -1.61 -9.98 2.65
CA ALA A 109 -3.01 -9.71 2.28
C ALA A 109 -3.96 -10.89 2.57
N ARG A 110 -3.53 -12.15 2.36
CA ARG A 110 -4.32 -13.32 2.77
C ARG A 110 -4.47 -13.44 4.29
N ARG A 111 -3.44 -13.10 5.07
CA ARG A 111 -3.56 -13.08 6.53
C ARG A 111 -4.54 -12.00 7.02
N LEU A 112 -4.75 -10.93 6.25
CA LEU A 112 -5.78 -9.94 6.57
C LEU A 112 -7.21 -10.50 6.51
N GLY A 113 -7.50 -11.47 5.63
CA GLY A 113 -8.82 -12.10 5.58
C GLY A 113 -9.12 -12.98 6.80
N ASP A 114 -8.07 -13.43 7.48
CA ASP A 114 -8.10 -14.24 8.70
C ASP A 114 -7.71 -13.43 9.95
N LEU A 115 -7.69 -12.09 9.88
CA LEU A 115 -7.47 -11.26 11.08
C LEU A 115 -8.69 -11.41 11.99
N GLU A 116 -8.60 -12.38 12.92
CA GLU A 116 -9.44 -12.38 14.10
C GLU A 116 -9.22 -11.04 14.79
N ARG A 117 -10.32 -10.28 14.99
CA ARG A 117 -10.32 -9.06 15.81
C ARG A 117 -9.65 -9.39 17.11
N THR A 118 -8.40 -8.97 17.24
CA THR A 118 -7.61 -9.38 18.39
C THR A 118 -7.97 -8.41 19.49
N ARG A 119 -8.67 -8.90 20.51
CA ARG A 119 -8.93 -8.05 21.68
C ARG A 119 -7.60 -7.70 22.32
N ILE A 120 -7.47 -6.49 22.84
CA ILE A 120 -6.25 -6.05 23.51
C ILE A 120 -5.90 -7.02 24.65
N GLY A 121 -6.92 -7.52 25.36
CA GLY A 121 -6.76 -8.52 26.41
C GLY A 121 -6.21 -9.89 25.96
N GLU A 122 -6.29 -10.23 24.66
CA GLU A 122 -5.70 -11.45 24.10
C GLU A 122 -4.24 -11.24 23.66
N LEU A 123 -3.89 -10.01 23.26
CA LEU A 123 -2.51 -9.62 22.95
C LEU A 123 -1.65 -9.46 24.21
N LEU A 124 -2.29 -9.13 25.33
CA LEU A 124 -1.64 -9.08 26.62
C LEU A 124 -1.48 -10.51 27.13
N PRO A 125 -0.24 -11.03 27.31
CA PRO A 125 -0.07 -12.31 27.97
C PRO A 125 -0.76 -12.22 29.32
N THR A 126 -1.74 -13.10 29.56
CA THR A 126 -2.47 -13.15 30.80
C THR A 126 -1.47 -13.51 31.90
N THR A 127 -0.89 -12.50 32.54
CA THR A 127 -0.09 -12.65 33.76
C THR A 127 -1.02 -12.97 34.92
N ALA A 128 -1.76 -14.07 34.79
CA ALA A 128 -2.46 -14.70 35.89
C ALA A 128 -1.42 -15.47 36.71
N SER A 129 -1.01 -14.84 37.81
CA SER A 129 -0.67 -15.50 39.09
C SER A 129 0.03 -16.87 38.95
N GLY A 130 1.32 -16.85 38.64
CA GLY A 130 2.19 -18.03 38.62
C GLY A 130 3.30 -17.86 39.63
N THR A 131 3.16 -18.57 40.75
CA THR A 131 4.16 -18.80 41.80
C THR A 131 5.56 -18.99 41.21
N ALA A 132 6.54 -18.29 41.77
CA ALA A 132 7.95 -18.38 41.41
C ALA A 132 8.47 -19.83 41.50
N ASP A 133 8.51 -20.53 40.37
CA ASP A 133 9.39 -21.68 40.17
C ASP A 133 10.43 -21.29 39.12
N ASN A 134 11.62 -20.96 39.63
CA ASN A 134 12.82 -20.59 38.88
C ASN A 134 13.38 -21.82 38.17
N ARG A 135 12.73 -22.29 37.10
CA ARG A 135 13.33 -23.24 36.16
C ARG A 135 13.65 -22.53 34.86
N GLU A 136 14.95 -22.29 34.73
CA GLU A 136 15.76 -22.17 33.51
C GLU A 136 15.04 -21.56 32.29
N HIS A 137 15.39 -20.30 32.06
CA HIS A 137 15.20 -19.56 30.82
C HIS A 137 15.72 -20.35 29.61
N GLU A 138 14.90 -21.22 29.04
CA GLU A 138 14.82 -21.35 27.60
C GLU A 138 14.17 -20.05 27.10
N GLN A 139 15.01 -19.04 26.85
CA GLN A 139 14.69 -17.96 25.91
C GLN A 139 14.34 -18.65 24.59
N SER A 140 13.05 -18.92 24.42
CA SER A 140 12.48 -19.19 23.11
C SER A 140 12.90 -18.02 22.24
N GLU A 141 13.85 -18.31 21.35
CA GLU A 141 14.21 -17.53 20.18
C GLU A 141 12.90 -17.41 19.39
N ALA A 142 12.08 -16.45 19.80
CA ALA A 142 10.84 -16.08 19.16
C ALA A 142 11.26 -15.61 17.78
N ASP A 143 11.19 -16.54 16.83
CA ASP A 143 11.45 -16.35 15.42
C ASP A 143 10.77 -15.04 15.03
N GLY A 144 11.56 -13.98 14.79
CA GLY A 144 11.16 -12.57 14.80
C GLY A 144 10.14 -12.21 13.72
N ARG A 145 8.94 -12.76 13.86
CA ARG A 145 7.87 -12.72 12.89
C ARG A 145 6.97 -11.59 13.31
N SER A 146 7.18 -10.44 12.67
CA SER A 146 6.22 -9.33 12.70
C SER A 146 4.80 -9.88 12.49
N GLN A 147 3.98 -9.77 13.54
CA GLN A 147 2.59 -10.18 13.48
C GLN A 147 1.77 -8.98 13.03
N LEU A 148 0.95 -9.17 12.01
CA LEU A 148 -0.03 -8.17 11.64
C LEU A 148 -1.16 -8.19 12.69
N VAL A 149 -1.49 -7.02 13.22
CA VAL A 149 -2.47 -6.83 14.27
C VAL A 149 -3.46 -5.76 13.82
N ALA A 150 -4.73 -5.99 14.12
CA ALA A 150 -5.82 -5.06 13.90
C ALA A 150 -6.53 -4.81 15.23
N LEU A 151 -6.51 -3.55 15.67
CA LEU A 151 -7.10 -3.08 16.92
C LEU A 151 -8.27 -2.16 16.62
N GLU A 152 -9.34 -2.27 17.39
CA GLU A 152 -10.48 -1.35 17.34
C GLU A 152 -10.81 -0.95 18.78
N GLY A 153 -11.06 0.34 19.01
CA GLY A 153 -11.43 0.83 20.33
C GLY A 153 -11.66 2.33 20.33
N THR A 154 -11.70 2.90 21.53
CA THR A 154 -11.85 4.34 21.74
C THR A 154 -10.49 4.99 21.84
N ALA A 155 -10.26 6.06 21.09
CA ALA A 155 -9.02 6.84 21.16
C ALA A 155 -9.00 7.68 22.45
N VAL A 156 -7.94 7.58 23.24
CA VAL A 156 -7.78 8.26 24.52
C VAL A 156 -6.45 9.01 24.54
N SER A 157 -6.46 10.26 24.96
CA SER A 157 -5.23 11.04 25.15
C SER A 157 -4.31 10.40 26.18
N THR A 158 -3.01 10.33 25.88
CA THR A 158 -1.99 9.95 26.88
C THR A 158 -1.16 11.13 27.37
N ASP A 159 -0.74 12.01 26.46
CA ASP A 159 0.22 13.07 26.77
C ASP A 159 -0.36 14.49 26.51
N GLY A 160 -1.65 14.58 26.21
CA GLY A 160 -2.33 15.83 25.82
C GLY A 160 -3.03 15.74 24.47
N THR A 161 -3.35 16.89 23.91
CA THR A 161 -4.02 17.07 22.62
C THR A 161 -3.28 18.16 21.83
N VAL A 162 -3.47 18.14 20.51
CA VAL A 162 -3.10 19.23 19.60
C VAL A 162 -4.37 19.97 19.20
N GLU A 163 -4.27 21.28 18.99
CA GLU A 163 -5.42 22.08 18.54
C GLU A 163 -5.45 22.12 17.02
N ALA A 164 -6.53 21.61 16.42
CA ALA A 164 -6.70 21.59 14.98
C ALA A 164 -6.82 23.03 14.44
N PRO A 165 -6.08 23.40 13.39
CA PRO A 165 -5.85 24.79 13.04
C PRO A 165 -7.08 25.53 12.51
N PHE A 166 -8.04 24.81 11.90
CA PHE A 166 -9.19 25.42 11.25
C PHE A 166 -10.35 25.54 12.22
N THR A 167 -10.62 24.49 12.99
CA THR A 167 -11.76 24.46 13.92
C THR A 167 -11.39 24.86 15.35
N GLY A 168 -10.11 24.80 15.73
CA GLY A 168 -9.72 24.89 17.14
C GLY A 168 -10.06 23.66 17.96
N THR A 169 -10.42 22.54 17.31
CA THR A 169 -10.83 21.32 18.00
C THR A 169 -9.62 20.64 18.63
N GLU A 170 -9.72 20.24 19.89
CA GLU A 170 -8.72 19.38 20.52
C GLU A 170 -8.72 18.00 19.86
N ALA A 171 -7.60 17.63 19.27
CA ALA A 171 -7.40 16.39 18.54
C ALA A 171 -6.18 15.62 19.04
N LEU A 172 -6.17 14.32 18.80
CA LEU A 172 -5.00 13.45 18.98
C LEU A 172 -4.12 13.45 17.72
N VAL A 173 -4.77 13.59 16.56
CA VAL A 173 -4.18 13.71 15.23
C VAL A 173 -5.09 14.62 14.43
N PHE A 174 -4.54 15.52 13.63
CA PHE A 174 -5.29 16.15 12.55
C PHE A 174 -4.47 16.17 11.26
N GLU A 175 -5.19 16.19 10.14
CA GLU A 175 -4.67 16.46 8.81
C GLU A 175 -5.48 17.60 8.20
N SER A 176 -4.77 18.64 7.77
CA SER A 176 -5.35 19.81 7.14
C SER A 176 -4.83 19.91 5.72
N THR A 177 -5.73 19.86 4.75
CA THR A 177 -5.41 19.98 3.34
C THR A 177 -5.95 21.29 2.79
N VAL A 178 -5.09 22.04 2.08
CA VAL A 178 -5.50 23.22 1.34
C VAL A 178 -5.59 22.86 -0.13
N PHE A 179 -6.72 23.19 -0.72
CA PHE A 179 -7.00 23.02 -2.13
C PHE A 179 -7.10 24.36 -2.84
N GLU A 180 -6.57 24.39 -4.04
CA GLU A 180 -6.74 25.48 -5.00
C GLU A 180 -7.42 24.94 -6.26
N PRO A 181 -8.16 25.78 -7.00
CA PRO A 181 -8.64 25.42 -8.33
C PRO A 181 -7.47 25.06 -9.25
N LYS A 182 -7.68 24.07 -10.12
CA LYS A 182 -6.76 23.72 -11.19
C LYS A 182 -6.69 24.87 -12.20
N ASP A 183 -5.50 25.08 -12.74
CA ASP A 183 -5.23 26.07 -13.80
C ASP A 183 -5.68 25.55 -15.16
N ASP A 184 -6.92 25.09 -15.26
CA ASP A 184 -7.44 24.53 -16.49
C ASP A 184 -7.97 25.70 -17.33
N TYR A 185 -7.13 26.09 -18.29
CA TYR A 185 -7.29 27.24 -19.18
C TYR A 185 -8.73 27.39 -19.72
N GLY A 186 -9.46 28.38 -19.22
CA GLY A 186 -10.32 29.21 -20.06
C GLY A 186 -11.82 29.20 -19.79
N ASP A 187 -12.27 29.61 -18.60
CA ASP A 187 -13.33 30.61 -18.45
C ASP A 187 -13.38 31.10 -16.99
N PRO A 188 -13.00 32.35 -16.67
CA PRO A 188 -13.14 32.89 -15.32
C PRO A 188 -14.61 33.07 -14.88
N ALA A 189 -15.60 32.80 -15.75
CA ALA A 189 -17.02 33.00 -15.48
C ALA A 189 -17.82 31.72 -15.15
N ALA A 190 -17.17 30.56 -14.99
CA ALA A 190 -17.85 29.36 -14.53
C ALA A 190 -18.02 29.41 -13.00
N ASP A 191 -19.18 29.88 -12.54
CA ASP A 191 -19.53 30.03 -11.11
C ASP A 191 -19.67 28.69 -10.35
N ALA A 192 -19.39 27.55 -10.98
CA ALA A 192 -19.40 26.22 -10.37
C ALA A 192 -18.09 25.50 -10.68
N VAL A 193 -17.27 25.28 -9.65
CA VAL A 193 -16.05 24.47 -9.70
C VAL A 193 -16.46 23.06 -9.30
N ASP A 194 -16.29 22.08 -10.19
CA ASP A 194 -16.61 20.69 -9.87
C ASP A 194 -15.62 20.16 -8.81
N GLU A 195 -15.98 19.10 -8.07
CA GLU A 195 -15.07 18.52 -7.06
C GLU A 195 -13.74 18.05 -7.68
N ASP A 196 -13.76 17.67 -8.96
CA ASP A 196 -12.59 17.25 -9.72
C ASP A 196 -11.68 18.43 -10.14
N ASP A 197 -12.11 19.68 -9.99
CA ASP A 197 -11.36 20.88 -10.40
C ASP A 197 -10.44 21.41 -9.29
N TRP A 198 -10.35 20.73 -8.15
CA TRP A 198 -9.47 21.11 -7.05
C TRP A 198 -8.16 20.31 -7.09
N ARG A 199 -7.05 20.95 -6.72
CA ARG A 199 -5.76 20.31 -6.49
C ARG A 199 -5.25 20.65 -5.10
N ALA A 200 -4.66 19.68 -4.41
CA ALA A 200 -4.00 19.93 -3.13
C ALA A 200 -2.79 20.86 -3.36
N ALA A 201 -2.80 22.01 -2.71
CA ALA A 201 -1.73 23.00 -2.70
C ALA A 201 -0.84 22.88 -1.45
N GLY A 202 -1.38 22.35 -0.36
CA GLY A 202 -0.64 22.11 0.87
C GLY A 202 -1.28 21.03 1.73
N LEU A 203 -0.44 20.31 2.48
CA LEU A 203 -0.83 19.34 3.49
C LEU A 203 -0.07 19.67 4.77
N PHE A 204 -0.79 19.74 5.87
CA PHE A 204 -0.24 19.92 7.20
C PHE A 204 -0.83 18.88 8.13
N ALA A 205 0.01 18.26 8.96
CA ALA A 205 -0.44 17.22 9.89
C ALA A 205 0.35 17.35 11.19
N GLU A 206 -0.35 17.24 12.31
CA GLU A 206 0.26 17.17 13.63
C GLU A 206 -0.45 16.10 14.45
N HIS A 207 0.29 15.50 15.37
CA HIS A 207 -0.17 14.36 16.13
C HIS A 207 0.58 14.26 17.45
N VAL A 208 -0.09 13.66 18.43
CA VAL A 208 0.50 13.29 19.72
C VAL A 208 0.26 11.81 19.99
N PRO A 209 1.13 11.17 20.78
CA PRO A 209 0.87 9.83 21.26
C PRO A 209 -0.49 9.74 21.94
N PHE A 210 -1.21 8.65 21.65
CA PHE A 210 -2.51 8.36 22.22
C PHE A 210 -2.61 6.87 22.56
N ALA A 211 -3.69 6.46 23.20
CA ALA A 211 -3.99 5.07 23.47
C ALA A 211 -5.32 4.65 22.85
N ILE A 212 -5.43 3.38 22.47
CA ILE A 212 -6.69 2.74 22.10
C ILE A 212 -7.16 1.96 23.32
N ASP A 213 -8.38 2.24 23.77
CA ASP A 213 -9.06 1.53 24.86
C ASP A 213 -10.23 0.73 24.28
N ASP A 214 -10.15 -0.60 24.32
CA ASP A 214 -11.22 -1.50 23.87
C ASP A 214 -12.11 -2.01 25.01
N GLY A 215 -11.93 -1.46 26.22
CA GLY A 215 -12.56 -1.90 27.46
C GLY A 215 -11.91 -3.11 28.13
N THR A 216 -10.97 -3.79 27.46
CA THR A 216 -10.19 -4.91 28.03
C THR A 216 -8.76 -4.50 28.39
N GLY A 217 -8.24 -3.45 27.78
CA GLY A 217 -6.94 -2.88 28.06
C GLY A 217 -6.69 -1.61 27.26
N ARG A 218 -5.46 -1.08 27.38
CA ARG A 218 -5.01 0.09 26.61
C ARG A 218 -3.73 -0.21 25.87
N VAL A 219 -3.67 0.16 24.60
CA VAL A 219 -2.46 0.09 23.77
C VAL A 219 -2.06 1.48 23.36
N ARG A 220 -0.82 1.89 23.66
CA ARG A 220 -0.29 3.18 23.22
C ARG A 220 0.14 3.11 21.76
N VAL A 221 -0.28 4.11 21.00
CA VAL A 221 0.04 4.33 19.59
C VAL A 221 0.99 5.52 19.47
N GLU A 222 2.05 5.34 18.69
CA GLU A 222 3.04 6.39 18.38
C GLU A 222 2.88 6.82 16.91
N PRO A 223 2.18 7.93 16.60
CA PRO A 223 1.64 8.19 15.26
C PRO A 223 2.66 8.66 14.22
N ALA A 224 3.92 8.90 14.61
CA ALA A 224 4.93 9.57 13.77
C ALA A 224 5.14 8.97 12.37
N ASP A 225 4.98 7.65 12.23
CA ASP A 225 5.14 6.93 10.96
C ASP A 225 3.82 6.34 10.45
N ALA A 226 2.69 6.76 11.02
CA ALA A 226 1.37 6.27 10.65
C ALA A 226 0.88 6.92 9.36
N THR A 227 0.04 6.19 8.63
CA THR A 227 -0.80 6.81 7.62
C THR A 227 -2.21 6.95 8.18
N PHE A 228 -2.84 8.10 7.97
CA PHE A 228 -4.13 8.39 8.55
C PHE A 228 -5.26 8.31 7.53
N GLU A 229 -6.40 7.81 7.99
CA GLU A 229 -7.71 7.86 7.32
C GLU A 229 -8.73 8.43 8.30
N LEU A 230 -8.60 9.73 8.50
CA LEU A 230 -9.41 10.44 9.46
C LEU A 230 -10.76 10.80 8.87
N ARG A 231 -11.74 10.98 9.75
CA ARG A 231 -13.03 11.50 9.34
C ARG A 231 -12.90 13.01 9.19
N ARG A 232 -13.46 13.53 8.11
CA ARG A 232 -13.62 14.96 7.93
C ARG A 232 -14.48 15.58 9.01
N VAL A 233 -13.92 16.58 9.65
CA VAL A 233 -14.60 17.37 10.68
C VAL A 233 -15.15 18.64 10.06
N GLU A 234 -14.39 19.30 9.19
CA GLU A 234 -14.78 20.61 8.65
C GLU A 234 -14.33 20.81 7.20
N THR A 235 -15.07 21.64 6.46
CA THR A 235 -14.69 22.13 5.14
C THR A 235 -15.03 23.61 5.06
N ILE A 236 -14.01 24.45 4.86
CA ILE A 236 -14.15 25.90 4.76
C ILE A 236 -13.77 26.31 3.35
N GLU A 237 -14.68 26.95 2.64
CA GLU A 237 -14.38 27.58 1.36
C GLU A 237 -14.25 29.09 1.57
N VAL A 238 -13.16 29.66 1.07
CA VAL A 238 -12.84 31.08 1.20
C VAL A 238 -12.71 31.64 -0.21
N ALA A 239 -13.48 32.67 -0.53
CA ALA A 239 -13.38 33.35 -1.81
C ALA A 239 -11.99 34.00 -1.97
N GLY A 240 -11.53 34.18 -3.21
CA GLY A 240 -10.17 34.67 -3.46
C GLY A 240 -9.91 36.12 -3.02
N ASP A 241 -10.95 36.90 -2.82
CA ASP A 241 -10.89 38.26 -2.27
C ASP A 241 -11.20 38.32 -0.77
N GLU A 242 -11.51 37.18 -0.14
CA GLU A 242 -11.76 37.06 1.29
C GLU A 242 -10.50 36.65 2.05
N GLN A 243 -10.36 37.18 3.27
CA GLN A 243 -9.25 36.84 4.13
C GLN A 243 -9.51 35.48 4.81
N ALA A 244 -8.53 34.58 4.78
CA ALA A 244 -8.63 33.32 5.49
C ALA A 244 -8.69 33.58 7.02
N PRO A 245 -9.32 32.69 7.81
CA PRO A 245 -9.29 32.79 9.26
C PRO A 245 -7.84 32.96 9.78
N GLU A 246 -7.64 33.88 10.73
CA GLU A 246 -6.30 34.32 11.20
C GLU A 246 -5.37 33.15 11.57
N ARG A 247 -5.93 32.08 12.16
CA ARG A 247 -5.20 30.86 12.51
C ARG A 247 -4.61 30.16 11.29
N ILE A 248 -5.38 30.06 10.21
CA ILE A 248 -4.95 29.49 8.93
C ILE A 248 -3.83 30.33 8.34
N GLU A 249 -3.99 31.65 8.34
CA GLU A 249 -2.94 32.55 7.85
C GLU A 249 -1.63 32.34 8.62
N SER A 250 -1.66 32.28 9.95
CA SER A 250 -0.44 32.11 10.74
C SER A 250 0.38 30.85 10.40
N LEU A 251 -0.30 29.74 10.09
CA LEU A 251 0.36 28.48 9.72
C LEU A 251 0.88 28.47 8.29
N PHE A 252 0.12 29.06 7.37
CA PHE A 252 0.40 28.97 5.93
C PHE A 252 1.25 30.13 5.39
N LEU A 253 1.27 31.28 6.06
CA LEU A 253 2.12 32.42 5.70
C LEU A 253 3.61 32.10 5.85
N GLU A 254 3.98 31.22 6.79
CA GLU A 254 5.37 30.78 6.96
C GLU A 254 5.84 29.85 5.83
N THR A 255 4.93 29.06 5.23
CA THR A 255 5.29 28.05 4.21
C THR A 255 5.31 28.58 2.77
N GLN A 256 5.18 29.90 2.57
CA GLN A 256 5.34 30.64 1.30
C GLN A 256 4.36 30.36 0.14
N ALA A 257 3.43 29.42 0.24
CA ALA A 257 2.59 29.03 -0.91
C ALA A 257 1.31 29.86 -1.12
N LEU A 258 0.85 30.65 -0.14
CA LEU A 258 -0.53 31.18 -0.14
C LEU A 258 -0.65 32.70 -0.07
N ASN A 259 0.44 33.45 -0.29
CA ASN A 259 0.39 34.91 -0.27
C ASN A 259 -0.24 35.48 -1.55
N GLY A 260 -1.39 36.17 -1.39
CA GLY A 260 -1.90 37.11 -2.39
C GLY A 260 -2.54 36.49 -3.65
N THR A 261 -3.11 35.29 -3.56
CA THR A 261 -3.87 34.75 -4.71
C THR A 261 -5.30 35.30 -4.65
N THR A 262 -5.79 35.87 -5.75
CA THR A 262 -7.21 36.27 -5.91
C THR A 262 -8.12 35.08 -6.19
N ARG A 263 -7.68 33.87 -5.82
CA ARG A 263 -8.35 32.61 -6.17
C ARG A 263 -9.02 32.05 -4.94
N SER A 264 -10.23 31.54 -5.13
CA SER A 264 -10.93 30.79 -4.10
C SER A 264 -10.08 29.63 -3.61
N ARG A 265 -10.25 29.27 -2.34
CA ARG A 265 -9.52 28.19 -1.68
C ARG A 265 -10.52 27.35 -0.91
N ARG A 266 -10.21 26.06 -0.82
CA ARG A 266 -10.95 25.12 0.01
C ARG A 266 -10.00 24.52 1.03
N TYR A 267 -10.39 24.58 2.29
CA TYR A 267 -9.65 24.09 3.43
C TYR A 267 -10.42 22.91 3.99
N GLU A 268 -9.79 21.74 4.04
CA GLU A 268 -10.37 20.54 4.63
C GLU A 268 -9.58 20.15 5.87
N GLU A 269 -10.29 19.84 6.94
CA GLU A 269 -9.69 19.35 8.19
C GLU A 269 -10.31 18.02 8.57
N ASP A 270 -9.46 17.02 8.67
CA ASP A 270 -9.80 15.70 9.18
C ASP A 270 -9.10 15.53 10.53
N ALA A 271 -9.80 15.03 11.54
CA ALA A 271 -9.23 14.94 12.90
C ALA A 271 -9.71 13.72 13.68
N LEU A 272 -8.81 13.18 14.51
CA LEU A 272 -9.11 12.16 15.51
C LEU A 272 -9.31 12.80 16.88
N VAL A 273 -10.56 13.06 17.25
CA VAL A 273 -10.91 13.66 18.55
C VAL A 273 -10.82 12.61 19.67
N PRO A 274 -10.34 12.96 20.88
CA PRO A 274 -10.42 12.06 22.03
C PRO A 274 -11.86 11.55 22.27
N GLY A 275 -12.00 10.25 22.53
CA GLY A 275 -13.30 9.58 22.68
C GLY A 275 -13.90 9.07 21.37
N ALA A 276 -13.31 9.38 20.21
CA ALA A 276 -13.75 8.81 18.94
C ALA A 276 -13.39 7.32 18.84
N GLN A 277 -14.21 6.58 18.10
CA GLN A 277 -13.86 5.22 17.69
C GLN A 277 -12.73 5.27 16.66
N VAL A 278 -11.74 4.41 16.85
CA VAL A 278 -10.57 4.31 16.00
C VAL A 278 -10.23 2.85 15.78
N ALA A 279 -9.75 2.56 14.58
CA ALA A 279 -9.14 1.29 14.25
C ALA A 279 -7.71 1.52 13.78
N VAL A 280 -6.82 0.61 14.20
CA VAL A 280 -5.40 0.63 13.86
C VAL A 280 -4.99 -0.72 13.31
N VAL A 281 -4.44 -0.73 12.10
CA VAL A 281 -3.96 -1.93 11.43
C VAL A 281 -2.47 -1.77 11.15
N GLY A 282 -1.64 -2.66 11.69
CA GLY A 282 -0.19 -2.55 11.55
C GLY A 282 0.55 -3.80 11.99
N HIS A 283 1.86 -3.78 11.80
CA HIS A 283 2.72 -4.85 12.30
C HIS A 283 3.19 -4.53 13.71
N LEU A 284 3.03 -5.50 14.61
CA LEU A 284 3.69 -5.46 15.90
C LEU A 284 5.13 -5.94 15.71
N GLU A 285 6.09 -5.03 15.85
CA GLU A 285 7.49 -5.43 16.03
C GLU A 285 7.66 -6.03 17.43
N ASP A 286 8.51 -7.05 17.56
CA ASP A 286 8.73 -7.75 18.82
C ASP A 286 9.16 -6.78 19.93
N GLY A 287 8.19 -6.43 20.77
CA GLY A 287 8.31 -5.52 21.89
C GLY A 287 7.22 -5.87 22.89
N VAL A 288 7.64 -6.27 24.10
CA VAL A 288 6.78 -6.78 25.17
C VAL A 288 5.55 -5.89 25.34
N VAL A 289 4.37 -6.45 25.07
CA VAL A 289 3.10 -5.88 25.51
C VAL A 289 3.04 -6.07 27.03
N SER A 290 3.57 -5.10 27.76
CA SER A 290 3.64 -5.20 29.23
C SER A 290 2.26 -4.86 29.81
N SER A 291 1.62 -5.85 30.41
CA SER A 291 0.33 -5.75 31.12
C SER A 291 0.41 -5.04 32.47
N SER A 292 1.60 -4.60 32.89
CA SER A 292 1.75 -3.85 34.13
C SER A 292 1.26 -2.42 33.93
N ALA A 293 0.45 -1.92 34.86
CA ALA A 293 -0.23 -0.62 34.89
C ALA A 293 0.71 0.62 34.89
N GLY A 294 1.91 0.53 34.31
CA GLY A 294 2.88 1.60 34.15
C GLY A 294 3.90 1.38 33.04
N SER A 295 3.73 0.41 32.14
CA SER A 295 4.67 0.16 31.05
C SER A 295 3.94 0.19 29.71
N SER A 296 4.03 1.32 29.01
CA SER A 296 3.48 1.48 27.67
C SER A 296 4.29 0.66 26.66
N SER A 297 3.64 -0.29 26.01
CA SER A 297 4.18 -0.88 24.78
C SER A 297 4.31 0.22 23.73
N ARG A 298 5.36 0.11 22.92
CA ARG A 298 5.71 1.14 21.94
C ARG A 298 5.72 0.50 20.57
N TRP A 299 4.79 0.92 19.73
CA TRP A 299 4.78 0.57 18.31
C TRP A 299 5.85 1.43 17.65
N ARG A 300 6.84 0.81 17.00
CA ARG A 300 7.80 1.50 16.14
C ARG A 300 7.85 0.82 14.78
N SER A 301 8.03 1.65 13.76
CA SER A 301 8.60 1.30 12.45
C SER A 301 7.92 0.20 11.62
N ALA A 302 6.64 0.36 11.32
CA ALA A 302 6.07 -0.15 10.07
C ALA A 302 4.92 0.76 9.66
N PRO A 303 4.63 0.94 8.36
CA PRO A 303 3.45 1.69 7.96
C PRO A 303 2.22 1.01 8.57
N PHE A 304 1.58 1.69 9.52
CA PHE A 304 0.32 1.28 10.11
C PHE A 304 -0.73 2.33 9.78
N LEU A 305 -1.94 1.84 9.54
CA LEU A 305 -3.07 2.65 9.12
C LEU A 305 -3.91 2.96 10.35
N VAL A 306 -4.13 4.24 10.63
CA VAL A 306 -5.01 4.71 11.71
C VAL A 306 -6.20 5.35 11.06
N GLY A 307 -7.41 4.90 11.38
CA GLY A 307 -8.59 5.57 10.87
C GLY A 307 -9.79 5.51 11.78
N THR A 308 -10.71 6.40 11.49
CA THR A 308 -12.03 6.48 12.11
C THR A 308 -13.10 5.57 11.49
N PRO A 309 -12.99 5.03 10.25
CA PRO A 309 -14.01 4.12 9.76
C PRO A 309 -13.88 2.76 10.46
N SER A 310 -14.93 1.94 10.32
CA SER A 310 -14.92 0.58 10.87
C SER A 310 -13.75 -0.22 10.32
N LEU A 311 -13.22 -1.15 11.13
CA LEU A 311 -12.11 -2.03 10.75
C LEU A 311 -12.20 -2.63 9.33
N PRO A 312 -13.36 -3.11 8.83
CA PRO A 312 -13.46 -3.65 7.47
C PRO A 312 -13.11 -2.65 6.36
N ALA A 313 -13.44 -1.37 6.54
CA ALA A 313 -13.12 -0.33 5.56
C ALA A 313 -11.61 -0.05 5.53
N LEU A 314 -10.98 0.00 6.71
CA LEU A 314 -9.52 0.14 6.83
C LEU A 314 -8.77 -1.08 6.27
N GLU A 315 -9.31 -2.29 6.44
CA GLU A 315 -8.72 -3.50 5.86
C GLU A 315 -8.75 -3.47 4.33
N ASP A 316 -9.88 -3.09 3.74
CA ASP A 316 -10.01 -3.01 2.29
C ASP A 316 -9.10 -1.94 1.71
N GLU A 317 -8.98 -0.78 2.36
CA GLU A 317 -8.01 0.23 1.97
C GLU A 317 -6.57 -0.27 2.12
N TYR A 318 -6.22 -0.87 3.27
CA TYR A 318 -4.88 -1.39 3.50
C TYR A 318 -4.50 -2.41 2.43
N ARG A 319 -5.43 -3.31 2.07
CA ARG A 319 -5.28 -4.25 0.94
C ARG A 319 -5.12 -3.52 -0.39
N TYR A 320 -5.90 -2.47 -0.65
CA TYR A 320 -5.81 -1.70 -1.88
C TYR A 320 -4.47 -0.98 -2.02
N ARG A 321 -3.95 -0.35 -0.97
CA ARG A 321 -2.64 0.34 -1.00
C ARG A 321 -1.48 -0.63 -1.14
N VAL A 322 -1.49 -1.68 -0.33
CA VAL A 322 -0.43 -2.70 -0.35
C VAL A 322 -0.47 -3.53 -1.65
N GLY A 323 -1.66 -3.87 -2.14
CA GLY A 323 -1.87 -4.59 -3.39
C GLY A 323 -1.61 -3.74 -4.65
N GLY A 324 -2.10 -2.50 -4.66
CA GLY A 324 -1.91 -1.54 -5.75
C GLY A 324 -0.45 -1.17 -5.97
N GLY A 325 0.31 -0.99 -4.89
CA GLY A 325 1.76 -0.77 -4.96
C GLY A 325 2.50 -1.92 -5.67
N VAL A 326 2.10 -3.16 -5.43
CA VAL A 326 2.68 -4.34 -6.11
C VAL A 326 2.36 -4.32 -7.60
N LEU A 327 1.11 -4.04 -7.98
CA LEU A 327 0.69 -4.02 -9.38
C LEU A 327 1.39 -2.90 -10.18
N GLY A 328 1.48 -1.70 -9.61
CA GLY A 328 2.20 -0.58 -10.23
C GLY A 328 3.69 -0.88 -10.44
N LEU A 329 4.32 -1.56 -9.49
CA LEU A 329 5.72 -1.98 -9.59
C LEU A 329 5.91 -3.06 -10.67
N CYS A 330 4.98 -4.02 -10.77
CA CYS A 330 4.96 -5.00 -11.86
C CYS A 330 4.81 -4.32 -13.23
N MET A 331 3.88 -3.38 -13.38
CA MET A 331 3.66 -2.67 -14.66
C MET A 331 4.86 -1.83 -15.07
N SER A 332 5.51 -1.17 -14.11
CA SER A 332 6.74 -0.40 -14.35
C SER A 332 7.89 -1.30 -14.80
N ALA A 333 8.05 -2.48 -14.19
CA ALA A 333 9.05 -3.46 -14.61
C ALA A 333 8.80 -3.97 -16.04
N VAL A 334 7.53 -4.18 -16.41
CA VAL A 334 7.14 -4.57 -17.78
C VAL A 334 7.44 -3.46 -18.78
N GLY A 335 7.08 -2.21 -18.46
CA GLY A 335 7.38 -1.05 -19.30
C GLY A 335 8.88 -0.87 -19.52
N LEU A 336 9.69 -1.00 -18.46
CA LEU A 336 11.14 -0.97 -18.54
C LEU A 336 11.68 -2.11 -19.42
N LEU A 337 11.15 -3.33 -19.27
CA LEU A 337 11.55 -4.48 -20.08
C LEU A 337 11.20 -4.24 -21.55
N MET A 338 10.01 -3.73 -21.85
CA MET A 338 9.61 -3.34 -23.21
C MET A 338 10.55 -2.28 -23.82
N LEU A 339 10.96 -1.27 -23.04
CA LEU A 339 11.93 -0.26 -23.50
C LEU A 339 13.30 -0.88 -23.81
N LEU A 340 13.80 -1.75 -22.94
CA LEU A 340 15.12 -2.40 -23.10
C LEU A 340 15.16 -3.39 -24.28
N TYR A 341 14.06 -4.08 -24.56
CA TYR A 341 13.97 -5.05 -25.66
C TYR A 341 13.53 -4.41 -26.98
N GLY A 342 12.65 -3.41 -26.94
CA GLY A 342 12.23 -2.65 -28.13
C GLY A 342 13.40 -1.92 -28.80
N PHE A 343 14.34 -1.41 -28.01
CA PHE A 343 15.58 -0.79 -28.52
C PHE A 343 16.53 -1.76 -29.24
N LYS A 344 16.33 -3.08 -29.14
CA LYS A 344 17.16 -4.07 -29.86
C LYS A 344 16.58 -4.46 -31.23
N ILE A 345 15.34 -4.10 -31.50
CA ILE A 345 14.63 -4.48 -32.74
C ILE A 345 14.75 -3.36 -33.80
N LEU A 346 15.18 -2.16 -33.39
CA LEU A 346 15.53 -1.03 -34.27
C LEU A 346 17.04 -0.98 -34.55
#